data_AF-A0A5R2N680-F1
#
_entry.id   AF-A0A5R2N680-F1
#
_cell.length_a   1.000
_cell.length_b   1.000
_cell.length_c   1.000
_cell.angle_alpha   90.00
_cell.angle_beta   90.00
_cell.angle_gamma   90.00
#
_symmetry.space_group_name_H-M   'P 1'
#
loop_
_entity.id
_entity.type
_entity.pdbx_description
1 polymer ?
#
loop_
_entity_poly.entity_id
_entity_poly.type
_entity_poly.pdbx_seq_one_letter_code
_entity_poly.pdbx_strand_id
1 'polypeptide(L)' 'SHPGRAYHSTTDDAYAIATTVGCLSLVVPNFARDPFDLARVAAYRLDAKANWNEVASAVLMRMITITS' A
#
# COMPACT_ATOMS: atom_id res chain seq x y z
N SER A 1 -7.54 -2.89 -2.47
CA SER A 1 -8.31 -2.30 -1.35
C SER A 1 -8.91 -3.41 -0.52
N HIS A 2 -9.23 -3.18 0.75
CA HIS A 2 -9.82 -4.18 1.64
C HIS A 2 -10.96 -3.57 2.48
N PRO A 3 -12.01 -4.34 2.83
CA PRO A 3 -12.98 -3.88 3.82
C PRO A 3 -12.35 -3.87 5.22
N GLY A 4 -12.57 -2.79 5.98
CA GLY A 4 -12.09 -2.64 7.35
C GLY A 4 -10.58 -2.36 7.42
N ARG A 5 -9.76 -3.40 7.57
CA ARG A 5 -8.31 -3.27 7.80
C ARG A 5 -7.54 -3.26 6.47
N ALA A 6 -6.62 -2.32 6.34
CA ALA A 6 -5.63 -2.32 5.28
C ALA A 6 -4.42 -3.18 5.66
N TYR A 7 -4.07 -4.15 4.82
CA TYR A 7 -2.87 -4.97 4.92
C TYR A 7 -2.62 -5.67 3.56
N HIS A 8 -1.39 -6.14 3.34
CA HIS A 8 -1.10 -7.06 2.25
C HIS A 8 -1.47 -8.47 2.67
N SER A 9 -2.42 -9.10 1.98
CA SER A 9 -2.71 -10.51 2.19
C SER A 9 -1.64 -11.39 1.54
N THR A 10 -1.58 -12.66 1.93
CA THR A 10 -0.72 -13.64 1.28
C THR A 10 -0.98 -13.77 -0.22
N THR A 11 -2.22 -13.52 -0.65
CA THR A 11 -2.60 -13.50 -2.07
C THR A 11 -2.05 -12.26 -2.77
N ASP A 12 -2.09 -11.10 -2.12
CA ASP A 12 -1.52 -9.87 -2.66
C ASP A 12 0.01 -10.01 -2.82
N ASP A 13 0.69 -10.66 -1.86
CA ASP A 13 2.13 -10.98 -1.94
C ASP A 13 2.45 -11.90 -3.12
N ALA A 14 1.73 -13.01 -3.25
CA ALA A 14 2.05 -14.08 -4.20
C ALA A 14 1.71 -13.72 -5.66
N TYR A 15 0.73 -12.83 -5.88
CA TYR A 15 0.17 -12.57 -7.21
C TYR A 15 0.11 -11.08 -7.57
N ALA A 16 1.01 -10.27 -7.02
CA ALA A 16 1.11 -8.86 -7.37
C ALA A 16 1.39 -8.66 -8.87
N ILE A 17 0.61 -7.80 -9.52
CA ILE A 17 0.84 -7.38 -10.92
C ILE A 17 2.08 -6.47 -11.01
N ALA A 18 2.34 -5.67 -9.97
CA ALA A 18 3.51 -4.81 -9.91
C ALA A 18 4.76 -5.65 -9.59
N THR A 19 5.68 -5.77 -10.54
CA THR A 19 6.86 -6.67 -10.44
C THR A 19 8.20 -5.96 -10.46
N THR A 20 8.22 -4.64 -10.64
CA THR A 20 9.46 -3.87 -10.67
C THR A 20 9.96 -3.57 -9.26
N VAL A 21 11.26 -3.82 -9.01
CA VAL A 21 11.90 -3.48 -7.73
C VAL A 21 11.67 -2.00 -7.40
N GLY A 22 11.24 -1.73 -6.17
CA GLY A 22 10.90 -0.40 -5.69
C GLY A 22 9.46 0.03 -5.95
N CYS A 23 8.65 -0.79 -6.63
CA CYS A 23 7.20 -0.57 -6.76
C CYS A 23 6.57 -0.37 -5.38
N LEU A 24 5.60 0.54 -5.32
CA LEU A 24 4.81 0.85 -4.14
C LEU A 24 3.39 0.31 -4.33
N SER A 25 2.94 -0.54 -3.42
CA SER A 25 1.57 -1.05 -3.34
C SER A 25 0.82 -0.32 -2.24
N LEU A 26 -0.38 0.19 -2.53
CA LEU A 26 -1.23 0.91 -1.59
C LEU A 26 -2.54 0.15 -1.38
N VAL A 27 -2.81 -0.20 -0.13
CA VAL A 27 -4.04 -0.86 0.28
C VAL A 27 -4.94 0.16 0.96
N VAL A 28 -5.96 0.62 0.24
CA VAL A 28 -6.97 1.54 0.77
C VAL A 28 -8.07 0.77 1.50
N PRO A 29 -8.33 1.04 2.80
CA PRO A 29 -9.46 0.44 3.50
C PRO A 29 -10.78 1.11 3.10
N ASN A 30 -11.88 0.37 3.12
CA ASN A 30 -13.23 0.90 2.90
C ASN A 30 -13.36 1.77 1.63
N PHE A 31 -12.67 1.37 0.57
CA PHE A 31 -12.67 2.11 -0.69
C PHE A 31 -14.10 2.39 -1.18
N ALA A 32 -14.32 3.60 -1.69
CA ALA A 32 -15.62 4.12 -2.14
C ALA A 32 -16.71 4.20 -1.07
N ARG A 33 -16.38 4.01 0.22
CA ARG A 33 -17.31 4.16 1.35
C ARG A 33 -16.89 5.28 2.30
N ASP A 34 -15.60 5.39 2.57
CA ASP A 34 -15.03 6.41 3.46
C ASP A 34 -14.25 7.47 2.65
N PRO A 35 -14.08 8.70 3.16
CA PRO A 35 -13.12 9.67 2.64
C PRO A 35 -11.70 9.08 2.59
N PHE A 36 -10.93 9.48 1.57
CA PHE A 36 -9.55 9.03 1.46
C PHE A 36 -8.67 9.69 2.54
N ASP A 37 -7.92 8.85 3.27
CA ASP A 37 -6.95 9.27 4.27
C ASP A 37 -5.70 8.41 4.15
N LEU A 38 -4.57 9.04 3.80
CA LEU A 38 -3.29 8.36 3.63
C LEU A 38 -2.79 7.74 4.93
N ALA A 39 -3.20 8.24 6.10
CA ALA A 39 -2.84 7.67 7.40
C ALA A 39 -3.47 6.29 7.65
N ARG A 40 -4.56 5.97 6.95
CA ARG A 40 -5.29 4.70 7.06
C ARG A 40 -4.88 3.67 6.00
N VAL A 41 -4.04 4.07 5.04
CA VAL A 41 -3.53 3.18 3.98
C VAL A 41 -2.39 2.34 4.54
N ALA A 42 -2.42 1.04 4.26
CA ALA A 42 -1.23 0.20 4.40
C ALA A 42 -0.43 0.26 3.10
N ALA A 43 0.88 0.47 3.22
CA ALA A 43 1.76 0.58 2.06
C ALA A 43 2.89 -0.43 2.15
N TYR A 44 3.27 -0.98 1.00
CA TYR A 44 4.34 -1.96 0.89
C TYR A 44 5.24 -1.63 -0.28
N ARG A 45 6.54 -1.90 -0.15
CA ARG A 45 7.54 -1.69 -1.19
C ARG A 45 8.22 -3.01 -1.56
N LEU A 46 8.26 -3.29 -2.86
CA LEU A 46 8.93 -4.47 -3.40
C LEU A 46 10.45 -4.30 -3.33
N ASP A 47 11.15 -5.25 -2.72
CA ASP A 47 12.61 -5.28 -2.68
C ASP A 47 13.22 -6.16 -3.80
N ALA A 48 14.56 -6.16 -3.89
CA ALA A 48 15.30 -6.95 -4.89
C ALA A 48 15.25 -8.47 -4.64
N LYS A 49 14.73 -8.91 -3.49
CA LYS A 49 14.53 -10.31 -3.11
C LYS A 49 13.07 -10.75 -3.31
N ALA A 50 12.26 -9.92 -3.98
CA ALA A 50 10.84 -10.14 -4.22
C ALA A 50 9.99 -10.19 -2.94
N ASN A 51 10.39 -9.52 -1.85
CA ASN A 51 9.54 -9.34 -0.67
C ASN A 51 8.83 -7.99 -0.71
N TRP A 52 7.58 -7.99 -0.28
CA TRP A 52 6.82 -6.78 0.01
C TRP A 52 7.06 -6.36 1.45
N ASN A 53 7.82 -5.29 1.64
CA ASN A 53 8.15 -4.77 2.96
C ASN A 53 7.20 -3.64 3.32
N GLU A 54 6.61 -3.69 4.51
CA GLU A 54 5.72 -2.64 5.00
C GLU A 54 6.47 -1.30 5.08
N VAL A 55 5.82 -0.24 4.58
CA VAL A 55 6.31 1.13 4.64
C VAL A 55 5.55 1.85 5.74
N ALA A 56 6.27 2.33 6.75
CA ALA A 56 5.69 3.10 7.83
C ALA A 56 4.92 4.32 7.30
N SER A 57 3.75 4.61 7.88
CA SER A 57 2.87 5.71 7.45
C SER A 57 3.59 7.06 7.37
N ALA A 58 4.45 7.37 8.34
CA ALA A 58 5.26 8.60 8.35
C ALA A 58 6.22 8.71 7.15
N VAL A 59 6.73 7.57 6.66
CA VAL A 59 7.58 7.52 5.45
C VAL A 59 6.73 7.66 4.21
N LEU A 60 5.58 6.96 4.14
CA LEU A 60 4.64 7.06 3.03
C LEU A 60 4.15 8.50 2.80
N MET A 61 3.84 9.23 3.87
CA MET A 61 3.41 10.64 3.82
C MET A 61 4.47 11.58 3.24
N ARG A 62 5.75 11.18 3.24
CA ARG A 62 6.83 11.95 2.60
C ARG A 62 7.03 11.57 1.13
N MET A 63 6.44 10.48 0.67
CA MET A 63 6.55 9.98 -0.70
C MET A 63 5.41 10.47 -1.60
N ILE A 64 4.24 10.77 -1.03
CA ILE A 64 3.02 11.08 -1.77
C ILE A 64 2.49 12.44 -1.33
N THR A 65 2.30 13.33 -2.31
CA THR A 65 1.56 14.59 -2.15
C THR A 65 0.22 14.46 -2.84
N ILE A 66 -0.86 14.82 -2.14
CA ILE A 66 -2.21 14.89 -2.69
C ILE A 66 -2.55 16.36 -2.88
N THR A 67 -2.91 16.76 -4.10
CA THR A 67 -3.29 18.14 -4.43
C THR A 67 -4.73 18.18 -4.91
N SER A 68 -5.46 19.23 -4.54
CA SER A 68 -6.82 19.53 -5.01
C SER A 68 -6.81 20.41 -6.26
#